data_AF-A0AAD6IPC6-F1
#
_entry.id   AF-A0AAD6IPC6-F1
#
_cell.length_a   1.000
_cell.length_b   1.000
_cell.length_c   1.000
_cell.angle_alpha   90.00
_cell.angle_beta   90.00
_cell.angle_gamma   90.00
#
_symmetry.space_group_name_H-M   'P 1'
#
loop_
_entity.id
_entity.type
_entity.pdbx_description
1 polymer ?
#
loop_
_entity_poly.entity_id
_entity_poly.type
_entity_poly.pdbx_seq_one_letter_code
_entity_poly.pdbx_strand_id
1 'polypeptide(L)'
;MFPALVHWHLQLLAVHPTARRRGIGSTLVRMGIDRARRDGCIAGLEASPLGLNMYKSQGFEVVGTYAMERELEEDGRPLLSLVLAWRDPDVVRSDVVNGSGVEAMGGR
;
A
#
# COMPACT_ATOMS: atom_id res chain seq x y z
N MET A 1 -5.84 10.24 -0.41
CA MET A 1 -6.79 9.46 0.39
C MET A 1 -7.40 8.40 -0.51
N PHE A 2 -7.14 7.12 -0.26
CA PHE A 2 -7.84 6.06 -0.98
C PHE A 2 -9.33 6.16 -0.62
N PRO A 3 -10.27 6.22 -1.58
CA PRO A 3 -11.69 6.08 -1.26
C PRO A 3 -11.90 4.75 -0.52
N ALA A 4 -12.94 4.67 0.33
CA ALA A 4 -13.22 3.64 1.34
C ALA A 4 -13.25 2.17 0.85
N LEU A 5 -12.16 1.71 0.26
CA LEU A 5 -11.86 0.33 -0.03
C LEU A 5 -11.36 -0.27 1.28
N VAL A 6 -12.04 -1.32 1.73
CA VAL A 6 -11.57 -2.12 2.86
C VAL A 6 -10.15 -2.60 2.54
N HIS A 7 -9.21 -2.30 3.42
CA HIS A 7 -7.80 -2.61 3.22
C HIS A 7 -7.15 -3.00 4.54
N TRP A 8 -6.11 -3.82 4.44
CA TRP A 8 -5.19 -4.06 5.55
C TRP A 8 -4.10 -3.00 5.53
N HIS A 9 -3.75 -2.48 6.70
CA HIS A 9 -2.64 -1.55 6.87
C HIS A 9 -1.57 -2.17 7.77
N LEU A 10 -0.32 -2.20 7.30
CA LEU A 10 0.81 -2.61 8.12
C LEU A 10 1.28 -1.41 8.95
N GLN A 11 0.76 -1.30 10.17
CA GLN A 11 1.06 -0.17 11.05
C GLN A 11 2.52 -0.17 11.55
N LEU A 12 3.10 -1.35 11.82
CA LEU A 12 4.46 -1.47 12.33
C LEU A 12 5.07 -2.82 11.96
N LEU A 13 6.33 -2.78 11.52
CA LEU A 13 7.16 -3.97 11.37
C LEU A 13 8.57 -3.66 11.87
N ALA A 14 9.02 -4.45 12.85
CA ALA A 14 10.35 -4.36 13.38
C ALA A 14 10.98 -5.75 13.47
N VAL A 15 12.27 -5.83 13.13
CA VAL A 15 13.10 -7.00 13.38
C VAL A 15 14.30 -6.55 14.20
N HIS A 16 14.55 -7.25 15.31
CA HIS A 16 15.69 -6.98 16.19
C HIS A 16 16.99 -6.97 15.37
N PRO A 17 17.92 -6.00 15.59
CA PRO A 17 19.13 -5.84 14.78
C PRO A 17 19.93 -7.14 14.55
N THR A 18 20.12 -7.95 15.59
CA THR A 18 20.87 -9.22 15.52
C THR A 18 20.15 -10.33 14.76
N ALA A 19 18.86 -10.17 14.46
CA ALA A 19 18.05 -11.13 13.73
C ALA A 19 17.77 -10.70 12.26
N ARG A 20 18.27 -9.54 11.82
CA ARG A 20 18.08 -9.01 10.45
C ARG A 20 18.86 -9.83 9.42
N ARG A 21 18.60 -9.55 8.13
CA ARG A 21 19.25 -10.19 6.97
C ARG A 21 19.06 -11.71 6.87
N ARG A 22 18.05 -12.25 7.56
CA ARG A 22 17.66 -13.68 7.56
C ARG A 22 16.28 -13.93 6.95
N GLY A 23 15.73 -12.95 6.22
CA GLY A 23 14.41 -13.07 5.58
C GLY A 23 13.21 -12.89 6.50
N ILE A 24 13.39 -12.68 7.81
CA ILE A 24 12.30 -12.58 8.80
C ILE A 24 11.29 -11.49 8.42
N GLY A 25 11.76 -10.29 8.07
CA GLY A 25 10.87 -9.20 7.65
C GLY A 25 10.01 -9.57 6.44
N SER A 26 10.61 -10.19 5.42
CA SER A 26 9.89 -10.66 4.24
C SER A 26 8.86 -11.74 4.57
N THR A 27 9.16 -12.65 5.50
CA THR A 27 8.21 -13.66 5.96
C THR A 27 7.01 -13.01 6.66
N LEU A 28 7.25 -12.04 7.55
CA LEU A 28 6.18 -11.31 8.23
C LEU A 28 5.29 -10.53 7.25
N VAL A 29 5.90 -9.89 6.24
CA VAL A 29 5.14 -9.19 5.18
C VAL A 29 4.28 -10.16 4.37
N ARG A 30 4.82 -11.34 4.00
CA ARG A 30 4.05 -12.36 3.29
C ARG A 30 2.82 -12.82 4.06
N MET A 31 2.92 -12.99 5.38
CA MET A 31 1.75 -13.32 6.20
C MET A 31 0.64 -12.25 6.11
N GLY A 32 1.02 -10.97 6.05
CA GLY A 32 0.08 -9.87 5.84
C GLY A 32 -0.53 -9.88 4.43
N ILE A 33 0.28 -10.14 3.39
CA ILE A 33 -0.19 -10.32 2.01
C ILE A 33 -1.19 -11.48 1.93
N ASP A 34 -0.88 -12.63 2.52
CA ASP A 34 -1.75 -13.80 2.52
C ASP A 34 -3.07 -13.54 3.26
N ARG A 35 -3.05 -12.67 4.28
CA ARG A 35 -4.28 -12.19 4.93
C ARG A 35 -5.09 -11.28 4.00
N ALA A 36 -4.45 -10.30 3.37
CA ALA A 36 -5.11 -9.39 2.44
C ALA A 36 -5.73 -10.13 1.24
N ARG A 37 -5.00 -11.11 0.68
CA ARG A 37 -5.50 -12.02 -0.36
C ARG A 37 -6.75 -12.79 0.09
N ARG A 38 -6.69 -13.45 1.25
CA ARG A 38 -7.83 -14.22 1.78
C ARG A 38 -9.07 -13.37 1.99
N ASP A 39 -8.88 -12.11 2.36
CA ASP A 39 -9.96 -11.17 2.62
C ASP A 39 -10.39 -10.39 1.37
N GLY A 40 -9.77 -10.64 0.20
CA GLY A 40 -10.07 -9.94 -1.05
C GLY A 40 -9.75 -8.43 -1.00
N CYS A 41 -8.78 -8.04 -0.19
CA CYS A 41 -8.48 -6.64 0.13
C CYS A 41 -7.08 -6.22 -0.35
N ILE A 42 -6.88 -4.91 -0.49
CA ILE A 42 -5.57 -4.31 -0.71
C ILE A 42 -4.78 -4.33 0.61
N ALA A 43 -3.44 -4.42 0.55
CA ALA A 43 -2.57 -4.14 1.68
C ALA A 43 -1.77 -2.85 1.45
N GLY A 44 -1.72 -1.96 2.44
CA GLY A 44 -1.00 -0.68 2.35
C GLY A 44 -0.01 -0.46 3.50
N LEU A 45 1.01 0.35 3.25
CA LEU A 45 2.00 0.77 4.26
C LEU A 45 2.73 2.05 3.86
N GLU A 46 3.33 2.70 4.85
CA GLU A 46 4.33 3.75 4.67
C GLU A 46 5.74 3.14 4.81
N ALA A 47 6.58 3.29 3.77
CA ALA A 47 7.91 2.70 3.74
C ALA A 47 8.97 3.71 4.14
N SER A 48 9.87 3.29 5.03
CA SER A 48 11.18 3.93 5.18
C SER A 48 12.08 3.60 3.98
N PRO A 49 13.11 4.41 3.69
CA PRO A 49 14.08 4.11 2.63
C PRO A 49 14.70 2.72 2.76
N LEU A 50 14.97 2.28 3.99
CA LEU A 50 15.58 0.97 4.28
C LEU A 50 14.64 -0.20 3.92
N GLY A 51 13.33 -0.05 4.15
CA GLY A 51 12.33 -1.09 3.90
C GLY A 51 11.89 -1.19 2.44
N LEU A 52 12.06 -0.12 1.65
CA LEU A 52 11.49 0.02 0.31
C LEU A 52 11.78 -1.16 -0.62
N ASN A 53 13.05 -1.56 -0.75
CA ASN A 53 13.44 -2.64 -1.66
C ASN A 53 12.87 -3.99 -1.23
N MET A 54 12.73 -4.22 0.08
CA MET A 54 12.11 -5.43 0.60
C MET A 54 10.62 -5.46 0.21
N TYR A 55 9.88 -4.37 0.42
CA TYR A 55 8.45 -4.32 0.06
C TYR A 55 8.23 -4.48 -1.45
N LYS A 56 9.02 -3.79 -2.29
CA LYS A 56 8.97 -3.94 -3.75
C LYS A 56 9.20 -5.39 -4.19
N SER A 57 10.14 -6.09 -3.57
CA SER A 57 10.40 -7.51 -3.88
C SER A 57 9.21 -8.43 -3.58
N GLN A 58 8.25 -7.99 -2.77
CA GLN A 58 7.03 -8.73 -2.44
C GLN A 58 5.82 -8.25 -3.26
N GLY A 59 6.03 -7.42 -4.29
CA GLY A 59 4.97 -6.94 -5.19
C GLY A 59 4.24 -5.68 -4.72
N PHE A 60 4.76 -4.97 -3.71
CA PHE A 60 4.23 -3.64 -3.38
C PHE A 60 4.69 -2.60 -4.40
N GLU A 61 3.78 -1.70 -4.76
CA GLU A 61 4.02 -0.59 -5.67
C GLU A 61 3.88 0.75 -4.96
N VAL A 62 4.65 1.75 -5.39
CA VAL A 62 4.51 3.11 -4.88
C VAL A 62 3.24 3.72 -5.46
N VAL A 63 2.37 4.21 -4.59
CA VAL A 63 1.06 4.77 -4.95
C VAL A 63 0.88 6.22 -4.47
N GLY A 64 1.87 6.74 -3.75
CA GLY A 64 1.91 8.14 -3.33
C GLY A 64 3.04 8.41 -2.36
N THR A 65 3.02 9.61 -1.80
CA THR A 65 3.92 10.06 -0.75
C THR A 65 3.11 10.64 0.40
N TYR A 66 3.64 10.53 1.61
CA TYR A 66 3.10 11.13 2.82
C TYR A 66 4.22 11.90 3.52
N ALA A 67 3.96 13.16 3.84
CA ALA A 67 4.89 13.99 4.59
C ALA A 67 4.53 13.92 6.07
N MET A 68 5.42 13.38 6.90
CA MET A 68 5.26 13.52 8.36
C MET A 68 5.74 14.90 8.76
N GLU A 69 4.81 15.80 9.08
CA GLU A 69 5.15 17.17 9.51
C GLU A 69 5.90 17.22 10.86
N ARG A 70 5.82 16.14 11.65
CA ARG A 70 6.41 16.05 12.99
C ARG A 70 7.81 15.43 13.04
N GLU A 71 8.25 14.80 11.95
CA GLU A 71 9.60 14.26 11.81
C GLU A 71 10.29 15.00 10.67
N LEU A 72 11.32 15.75 11.02
CA LEU A 72 12.05 16.58 10.07
C LEU A 72 13.42 15.95 9.77
N GLU A 73 13.87 16.11 8.54
CA GLU A 73 15.28 15.94 8.18
C GLU A 73 16.16 16.95 8.95
N GLU A 74 17.48 16.74 8.95
CA GLU A 74 18.43 17.63 9.65
C GLU A 74 18.33 19.09 9.21
N ASP A 75 17.84 19.34 7.98
CA ASP A 75 17.65 20.67 7.41
C ASP A 75 16.23 21.24 7.59
N GLY A 76 15.39 20.58 8.39
CA GLY A 76 14.05 21.03 8.74
C GLY A 76 12.96 20.71 7.72
N ARG A 77 13.27 19.97 6.64
CA ARG A 77 12.23 19.50 5.71
C ARG A 77 11.42 18.33 6.29
N PRO A 78 10.13 18.19 5.97
CA PRO A 78 9.35 17.03 6.37
C PRO A 78 9.95 15.74 5.81
N LEU A 79 10.02 14.71 6.65
CA LEU A 79 10.40 13.39 6.19
C LEU A 79 9.31 12.83 5.27
N LEU A 80 9.67 12.60 4.01
CA LEU A 80 8.79 12.02 3.02
C LEU A 80 8.83 10.50 3.14
N SER A 81 7.69 9.90 3.50
CA SER A 81 7.50 8.46 3.40
C SER A 81 6.80 8.10 2.10
N LEU A 82 7.25 7.02 1.46
CA LEU A 82 6.57 6.48 0.29
C LEU A 82 5.38 5.65 0.76
N VAL A 83 4.20 5.95 0.23
CA VAL A 83 3.01 5.13 0.44
C VAL A 83 3.02 4.02 -0.59
N LEU A 84 3.02 2.78 -0.12
CA LEU A 84 3.04 1.57 -0.92
C LEU A 84 1.74 0.81 -0.80
N ALA A 85 1.31 0.17 -1.88
CA ALA A 85 0.18 -0.74 -1.89
C ALA A 85 0.54 -2.04 -2.61
N TRP A 86 0.11 -3.15 -2.03
CA TRP A 86 0.08 -4.46 -2.65
C TRP A 86 -1.36 -4.78 -3.06
N ARG A 87 -1.52 -5.29 -4.28
CA ARG A 87 -2.79 -5.75 -4.84
C ARG A 87 -2.63 -7.19 -5.27
N ASP A 88 -3.69 -7.98 -5.14
CA ASP A 88 -3.64 -9.35 -5.59
C ASP A 88 -3.50 -9.40 -7.11
N PRO A 89 -2.39 -9.91 -7.66
CA PRO A 89 -2.17 -9.93 -9.10
C PRO A 89 -3.16 -10.82 -9.84
N ASP A 90 -3.78 -11.77 -9.14
CA ASP A 90 -4.76 -12.71 -9.70
C ASP A 90 -6.16 -12.08 -9.83
N VAL A 91 -6.40 -10.92 -9.21
CA VAL A 91 -7.65 -10.17 -9.32
C VAL A 91 -7.56 -9.16 -10.46
N VAL A 92 -8.08 -9.55 -11.63
CA VAL A 92 -8.20 -8.65 -12.78
C VAL A 92 -9.30 -7.63 -12.51
N ARG A 93 -8.98 -6.33 -12.55
CA ARG A 93 -9.98 -5.26 -12.48
C ARG A 93 -10.94 -5.36 -13.66
N SER A 94 -12.21 -5.61 -13.40
CA SER A 94 -13.27 -5.51 -14.39
C SER A 94 -13.86 -4.09 -14.41
N ASP A 95 -13.07 -3.04 -14.71
CA ASP A 95 -13.61 -1.67 -14.72
C ASP A 95 -13.18 -0.86 -15.95
N VAL A 96 -13.80 -1.17 -17.09
CA VAL A 96 -14.33 -0.15 -18.01
C VAL A 96 -15.77 -0.56 -18.35
N VAL A 97 -16.71 -0.32 -17.44
CA VAL A 97 -18.12 -0.21 -17.80
C VAL A 97 -18.38 1.25 -18.17
N ASN A 98 -18.76 1.42 -19.42
CA ASN A 98 -19.06 2.65 -20.15
C ASN A 98 -19.80 3.73 -19.33
N GLY A 99 -19.14 4.86 -19.13
CA GLY A 99 -19.80 6.15 -18.88
C GLY A 99 -20.24 6.79 -20.19
N SER A 100 -21.20 6.19 -20.89
CA SER A 100 -21.92 6.80 -22.01
C SER A 100 -23.38 6.37 -21.96
N GLY A 101 -24.17 7.16 -21.24
CA GLY A 101 -25.59 6.88 -21.03
C GLY A 101 -26.25 7.89 -20.10
N VAL A 102 -26.09 9.19 -20.36
CA VAL A 102 -27.10 10.16 -19.92
C VAL A 102 -28.32 9.98 -20.83
N GLU A 103 -29.20 9.07 -20.44
CA GLU A 103 -30.60 9.11 -20.89
C GLU A 103 -31.24 10.35 -20.24
N ALA A 104 -31.25 11.45 -20.99
CA ALA A 104 -32.25 12.48 -20.82
C ALA A 104 -33.46 12.08 -21.66
N MET A 105 -34.48 11.46 -21.04
CA MET A 105 -35.83 11.51 -21.62
C MET A 105 -36.94 11.40 -20.58
N GLY A 106 -37.83 12.40 -20.62
CA GLY A 106 -39.04 12.55 -19.83
C GLY A 106 -39.23 14.03 -19.48
N GLY A 107 -39.89 14.89 -20.26
CA GLY A 107 -40.99 14.64 -21.19
C GLY A 107 -42.32 15.04 -20.56
N ARG A 108 -42.60 16.35 -20.50
CA ARG A 108 -43.85 17.03 -20.87
C ARG A 108 -43.73 18.53 -20.60
#